data_AF-A0A848ZF95-F1
#
_entry.id   AF-A0A848ZF95-F1
#
_cell.length_a   1.000
_cell.length_b   1.000
_cell.length_c   1.000
_cell.angle_alpha   90.00
_cell.angle_beta   90.00
_cell.angle_gamma   90.00
#
_symmetry.space_group_name_H-M   'P 1'
#
loop_
_entity.id
_entity.type
_entity.pdbx_description
1 polymer ?
#
loop_
_entity_poly.entity_id
_entity_poly.type
_entity_poly.pdbx_seq_one_letter_code
_entity_poly.pdbx_strand_id
1 'polypeptide(L)'
;MDPEKMLRGKRVLIVDDEPDVLELLTELLDMCKVDPASSFEEAKELLENNYYHLAVLDIMGVQGYELLEIANRREVPALMLTAHAISEEHLKKSIKKGASFYVPKDEISKIAIFLADVLEARDKKRNVWAKWYERLSEFCDRRFGTNWRDQDPEFWDSVIKY
;
A
#
# COMPACT_ATOMS: atom_id res chain seq x y z
N MET A 1 -8.34 16.12 -6.31
CA MET A 1 -7.29 15.49 -7.13
C MET A 1 -7.98 14.45 -7.99
N ASP A 2 -7.60 14.30 -9.25
CA ASP A 2 -8.11 13.27 -10.16
C ASP A 2 -7.12 12.09 -10.18
N PRO A 3 -7.44 10.96 -9.52
CA PRO A 3 -6.52 9.82 -9.40
C PRO A 3 -6.15 9.24 -10.76
N GLU A 4 -7.09 9.14 -11.69
CA GLU A 4 -6.85 8.56 -13.01
C GLU A 4 -5.80 9.36 -13.77
N LYS A 5 -5.90 10.70 -13.73
CA LYS A 5 -4.94 11.58 -14.40
C LYS A 5 -3.53 11.45 -13.81
N MET A 6 -3.41 11.25 -12.49
CA MET A 6 -2.10 11.10 -11.83
C MET A 6 -1.45 9.74 -12.10
N LEU A 7 -2.27 8.69 -12.19
CA LEU A 7 -1.82 7.32 -12.40
C LEU A 7 -1.62 6.96 -13.88
N ARG A 8 -2.19 7.73 -14.80
CA ARG A 8 -2.12 7.43 -16.24
C ARG A 8 -0.69 7.20 -16.73
N GLY A 9 -0.44 6.02 -17.27
CA GLY A 9 0.86 5.61 -17.82
C GLY A 9 1.94 5.33 -16.77
N LYS A 10 1.64 5.42 -15.47
CA LYS A 10 2.55 4.99 -14.40
C LYS A 10 2.69 3.48 -14.43
N ARG A 11 3.93 3.01 -14.28
CA ARG A 11 4.24 1.59 -14.16
C ARG A 11 4.07 1.14 -12.71
N VAL A 12 3.21 0.16 -12.47
CA VAL A 12 2.85 -0.34 -11.14
C VAL A 12 3.05 -1.85 -11.11
N LEU A 13 3.78 -2.33 -10.10
CA LEU A 13 3.86 -3.76 -9.81
C LEU A 13 2.71 -4.14 -8.88
N ILE A 14 1.94 -5.17 -9.21
CA ILE A 14 0.93 -5.74 -8.30
C ILE A 14 1.33 -7.18 -7.95
N VAL A 15 1.27 -7.53 -6.68
CA VAL A 15 1.73 -8.83 -6.18
C VAL A 15 0.73 -9.41 -5.20
N ASP A 16 0.16 -10.55 -5.53
CA ASP A 16 -0.82 -11.30 -4.74
C ASP A 16 -0.84 -12.75 -5.23
N ASP A 17 -0.94 -13.72 -4.33
CA ASP A 17 -1.00 -15.14 -4.72
C ASP A 17 -2.38 -15.55 -5.25
N GLU A 18 -3.40 -14.72 -5.05
CA GLU A 18 -4.77 -14.93 -5.52
C GLU A 18 -4.96 -14.35 -6.94
N PRO A 19 -5.19 -15.18 -7.99
CA PRO A 19 -5.36 -14.70 -9.36
C PRO A 19 -6.52 -13.71 -9.53
N ASP A 20 -7.62 -13.94 -8.82
CA ASP A 20 -8.81 -13.07 -8.86
C ASP A 20 -8.48 -11.66 -8.34
N VAL A 21 -7.57 -11.55 -7.35
CA VAL A 21 -7.12 -10.25 -6.82
C VAL A 21 -6.23 -9.55 -7.83
N LEU A 22 -5.33 -10.28 -8.51
CA LEU A 22 -4.50 -9.72 -9.58
C LEU A 22 -5.35 -9.23 -10.76
N GLU A 23 -6.37 -9.98 -11.16
CA GLU A 23 -7.30 -9.59 -12.22
C GLU A 23 -8.05 -8.31 -11.83
N LEU A 24 -8.64 -8.28 -10.63
CA LEU A 24 -9.33 -7.10 -10.12
C LEU A 24 -8.42 -5.87 -10.02
N LEU A 25 -7.19 -6.01 -9.51
CA LEU A 25 -6.23 -4.91 -9.46
C LEU A 25 -5.84 -4.42 -10.86
N THR A 26 -5.73 -5.33 -11.82
CA THR A 26 -5.45 -4.98 -13.23
C THR A 26 -6.60 -4.17 -13.83
N GLU A 27 -7.86 -4.56 -13.57
CA GLU A 27 -9.04 -3.81 -14.00
C GLU A 27 -9.13 -2.43 -13.35
N LEU A 28 -8.93 -2.35 -12.03
CA LEU A 28 -9.00 -1.09 -11.28
C LEU A 28 -7.87 -0.11 -11.62
N LEU A 29 -6.78 -0.62 -12.21
CA LEU A 29 -5.59 0.15 -12.59
C LEU A 29 -5.36 0.13 -14.11
N ASP A 30 -6.40 -0.01 -14.91
CA ASP A 30 -6.35 -0.05 -16.37
C ASP A 30 -5.67 1.19 -17.01
N MET A 31 -5.69 2.33 -16.31
CA MET A 31 -5.00 3.55 -16.71
C MET A 31 -3.47 3.47 -16.53
N CYS A 32 -2.97 2.51 -15.74
CA CYS A 32 -1.56 2.27 -15.47
C CYS A 32 -0.95 1.27 -16.48
N LYS A 33 0.38 1.14 -16.45
CA LYS A 33 1.09 -0.01 -17.00
C LYS A 33 1.33 -1.00 -15.86
N VAL A 34 0.49 -2.03 -15.77
CA VAL A 34 0.50 -2.98 -14.66
C VAL A 34 1.33 -4.20 -15.03
N ASP A 35 2.26 -4.57 -14.16
CA ASP A 35 2.94 -5.86 -14.21
C ASP A 35 2.44 -6.70 -13.01
N PRO A 36 1.70 -7.79 -13.23
CA PRO A 36 1.28 -8.69 -12.16
C PRO A 36 2.36 -9.72 -11.84
N ALA A 37 2.42 -10.14 -10.57
CA ALA A 37 3.22 -11.27 -10.12
C ALA A 37 2.46 -12.08 -9.06
N SER A 38 2.51 -13.40 -9.14
CA SER A 38 1.77 -14.29 -8.22
C SER A 38 2.64 -14.98 -7.18
N SER A 39 3.92 -14.63 -7.12
CA SER A 39 4.90 -15.24 -6.20
C SER A 39 5.96 -14.24 -5.76
N PHE A 40 6.64 -14.58 -4.66
CA PHE A 40 7.77 -13.80 -4.15
C PHE A 40 8.90 -13.73 -5.18
N GLU A 41 9.27 -14.85 -5.80
CA GLU A 41 10.38 -14.96 -6.74
C GLU A 41 10.16 -14.09 -7.97
N GLU A 42 8.97 -14.16 -8.56
CA GLU A 42 8.59 -13.35 -9.72
C GLU A 42 8.59 -11.86 -9.38
N ALA A 43 7.96 -11.47 -8.26
CA ALA A 43 7.91 -10.08 -7.82
C ALA A 43 9.31 -9.52 -7.52
N LYS A 44 10.17 -10.32 -6.89
CA LYS A 44 11.56 -9.95 -6.63
C LYS A 44 12.32 -9.72 -7.94
N GLU A 45 12.23 -10.65 -8.89
CA GLU A 45 12.89 -10.52 -10.19
C GLU A 45 12.42 -9.25 -10.92
N LEU A 46 11.12 -8.99 -10.88
CA LEU A 46 10.54 -7.78 -11.46
C LEU A 46 11.08 -6.51 -10.78
N LEU A 47 11.10 -6.44 -9.45
CA LEU A 47 11.63 -5.29 -8.69
C LEU A 47 13.14 -5.04 -8.96
N GLU A 48 13.91 -6.11 -9.14
CA GLU A 48 15.35 -6.04 -9.38
C GLU A 48 15.69 -5.63 -10.82
N ASN A 49 14.87 -6.03 -11.79
CA ASN A 49 15.15 -5.84 -13.21
C ASN A 49 14.39 -4.67 -13.86
N ASN A 50 13.35 -4.13 -13.21
CA ASN A 50 12.53 -3.07 -13.76
C ASN A 50 12.48 -1.83 -12.87
N TYR A 51 11.99 -0.74 -13.46
CA TYR A 51 11.63 0.48 -12.75
C TYR A 51 10.12 0.53 -12.52
N TYR A 52 9.71 0.84 -11.30
CA TYR A 52 8.31 1.04 -10.92
C TYR A 52 8.11 2.38 -10.25
N HIS A 53 6.94 2.97 -10.50
CA HIS A 53 6.53 4.18 -9.78
C HIS A 53 5.92 3.83 -8.42
N LEU A 54 5.26 2.67 -8.33
CA LEU A 54 4.53 2.17 -7.16
C LEU A 54 4.56 0.63 -7.17
N ALA A 55 4.39 0.03 -5.99
CA ALA A 55 4.07 -1.38 -5.84
C ALA A 55 2.87 -1.60 -4.92
N VAL A 56 2.04 -2.59 -5.22
CA VAL A 56 0.98 -3.12 -4.35
C VAL A 56 1.40 -4.54 -3.96
N LEU A 57 1.57 -4.79 -2.67
CA LEU A 57 2.13 -6.04 -2.16
C LEU A 57 1.18 -6.69 -1.15
N ASP A 58 0.68 -7.89 -1.44
CA ASP A 58 0.02 -8.70 -0.41
C ASP A 58 1.01 -9.07 0.70
N ILE A 59 0.55 -9.01 1.95
CA ILE A 59 1.42 -9.21 3.11
C ILE A 59 1.80 -10.69 3.30
N MET A 60 0.85 -11.63 3.14
CA MET A 60 1.03 -13.00 3.65
C MET A 60 1.29 -14.03 2.55
N GLY A 61 0.56 -13.96 1.43
CA GLY A 61 0.65 -14.94 0.34
C GLY A 61 1.99 -14.94 -0.39
N VAL A 62 2.68 -13.80 -0.39
CA VAL A 62 3.91 -13.58 -1.19
C VAL A 62 5.10 -13.06 -0.37
N GLN A 63 5.11 -13.30 0.94
CA GLN A 63 6.14 -12.77 1.85
C GLN A 63 6.29 -11.24 1.71
N GLY A 64 5.18 -10.50 1.70
CA GLY A 64 5.14 -9.08 1.33
C GLY A 64 6.09 -8.16 2.11
N TYR A 65 6.40 -8.48 3.37
CA TYR A 65 7.37 -7.69 4.14
C TYR A 65 8.82 -7.80 3.62
N GLU A 66 9.19 -8.93 3.01
CA GLU A 66 10.49 -9.10 2.37
C GLU A 66 10.53 -8.36 1.02
N LEU A 67 9.43 -8.42 0.26
CA LEU A 67 9.25 -7.61 -0.95
C LEU A 67 9.28 -6.11 -0.66
N LEU A 68 8.70 -5.67 0.47
CA LEU A 68 8.76 -4.28 0.92
C LEU A 68 10.20 -3.82 1.16
N GLU A 69 11.04 -4.67 1.77
CA GLU A 69 12.47 -4.35 1.96
C GLU A 69 13.19 -4.20 0.62
N ILE A 70 12.90 -5.09 -0.35
CA ILE A 70 13.43 -4.99 -1.71
C ILE A 70 12.95 -3.69 -2.37
N ALA A 71 11.66 -3.39 -2.34
CA ALA A 71 11.06 -2.20 -2.91
C ALA A 71 11.68 -0.92 -2.33
N ASN A 72 11.87 -0.87 -1.01
CA ASN A 72 12.51 0.27 -0.33
C ASN A 72 13.97 0.47 -0.76
N ARG A 73 14.76 -0.60 -0.90
CA ARG A 73 16.14 -0.50 -1.44
C ARG A 73 16.17 -0.01 -2.89
N ARG A 74 15.09 -0.24 -3.63
CA ARG A 74 14.89 0.21 -5.02
C ARG A 74 14.17 1.56 -5.09
N GLU A 75 13.91 2.20 -3.94
CA GLU A 75 13.20 3.47 -3.80
C GLU A 75 11.78 3.46 -4.40
N VAL A 76 11.17 2.28 -4.52
CA VAL A 76 9.80 2.07 -5.01
C VAL A 76 8.84 2.19 -3.81
N PRO A 77 7.92 3.16 -3.80
CA PRO A 77 6.95 3.31 -2.73
C PRO A 77 5.93 2.16 -2.82
N ALA A 78 5.80 1.42 -1.73
CA ALA A 78 4.95 0.24 -1.67
C ALA A 78 3.74 0.44 -0.75
N LEU A 79 2.58 0.01 -1.25
CA LEU A 79 1.33 -0.10 -0.51
C LEU A 79 1.13 -1.57 -0.12
N MET A 80 0.93 -1.82 1.17
CA MET A 80 0.68 -3.16 1.68
C MET A 80 -0.82 -3.47 1.61
N LEU A 81 -1.18 -4.59 0.97
CA LEU A 81 -2.56 -5.09 0.85
C LEU A 81 -2.74 -6.29 1.80
N THR A 82 -3.90 -6.44 2.43
CA THR A 82 -4.14 -7.60 3.31
C THR A 82 -5.59 -8.08 3.34
N ALA A 83 -5.79 -9.39 3.25
CA ALA A 83 -7.09 -10.03 3.43
C ALA A 83 -7.48 -10.23 4.90
N HIS A 84 -6.47 -10.39 5.76
CA HIS A 84 -6.70 -10.82 7.13
C HIS A 84 -6.96 -9.62 8.03
N ALA A 85 -7.66 -9.88 9.14
CA ALA A 85 -7.97 -8.91 10.17
C ALA A 85 -6.83 -7.90 10.29
N ILE A 86 -7.07 -6.67 9.79
CA ILE A 86 -6.13 -5.58 10.05
C ILE A 86 -5.82 -5.71 11.53
N SER A 87 -4.56 -5.71 11.90
CA SER A 87 -4.19 -5.64 13.30
C SER A 87 -3.40 -4.38 13.49
N GLU A 88 -3.57 -3.73 14.63
CA GLU A 88 -2.73 -2.61 15.01
C GLU A 88 -1.25 -2.99 14.88
N GLU A 89 -0.90 -4.24 15.18
CA GLU A 89 0.44 -4.80 15.01
C GLU A 89 0.91 -4.78 13.55
N HIS A 90 0.12 -5.30 12.60
CA HIS A 90 0.50 -5.30 11.18
C HIS A 90 0.57 -3.90 10.59
N LEU A 91 -0.32 -3.00 11.00
CA LEU A 91 -0.26 -1.59 10.62
C LEU A 91 1.03 -0.94 11.13
N LYS A 92 1.33 -1.07 12.43
CA LYS A 92 2.58 -0.58 13.04
C LYS A 92 3.82 -1.17 12.37
N LYS A 93 3.82 -2.48 12.12
CA LYS A 93 4.92 -3.19 11.45
C LYS A 93 5.16 -2.65 10.04
N SER A 94 4.09 -2.41 9.28
CA SER A 94 4.17 -1.86 7.92
C SER A 94 4.75 -0.45 7.92
N ILE A 95 4.27 0.42 8.83
CA ILE A 95 4.81 1.78 9.02
C ILE A 95 6.31 1.72 9.35
N LYS A 96 6.69 0.93 10.37
CA LYS A 96 8.08 0.82 10.84
C LYS A 96 9.03 0.27 9.76
N LYS A 97 8.53 -0.62 8.90
CA LYS A 97 9.30 -1.17 7.77
C LYS A 97 9.35 -0.24 6.55
N GLY A 98 8.72 0.92 6.58
CA GLY A 98 8.80 1.92 5.52
C GLY A 98 7.76 1.76 4.41
N ALA A 99 6.62 1.10 4.69
CA ALA A 99 5.50 1.13 3.76
C ALA A 99 5.02 2.57 3.54
N SER A 100 4.50 2.84 2.34
CA SER A 100 3.88 4.13 2.01
C SER A 100 2.39 4.16 2.34
N PHE A 101 1.74 3.00 2.42
CA PHE A 101 0.32 2.90 2.73
C PHE A 101 -0.03 1.46 3.16
N TYR A 102 -1.16 1.29 3.83
CA TYR A 102 -1.67 0.00 4.28
C TYR A 102 -3.17 -0.11 3.98
N VAL A 103 -3.61 -1.15 3.27
CA VAL A 103 -4.99 -1.25 2.76
C VAL A 103 -5.57 -2.62 3.06
N PRO A 104 -6.77 -2.72 3.68
CA PRO A 104 -7.51 -3.97 3.69
C PRO A 104 -8.03 -4.30 2.29
N LYS A 105 -8.06 -5.58 1.91
CA LYS A 105 -8.67 -6.04 0.64
C LYS A 105 -10.15 -5.63 0.54
N ASP A 106 -10.85 -5.41 1.65
CA ASP A 106 -12.21 -4.83 1.67
C ASP A 106 -12.31 -3.45 1.01
N GLU A 107 -11.22 -2.68 1.01
CA GLU A 107 -11.15 -1.33 0.42
C GLU A 107 -10.40 -1.33 -0.93
N ILE A 108 -10.16 -2.50 -1.52
CA ILE A 108 -9.39 -2.64 -2.78
C ILE A 108 -10.00 -1.85 -3.94
N SER A 109 -11.32 -1.68 -3.96
CA SER A 109 -12.04 -0.86 -4.96
C SER A 109 -11.57 0.61 -5.01
N LYS A 110 -10.93 1.10 -3.95
CA LYS A 110 -10.38 2.46 -3.85
C LYS A 110 -8.87 2.52 -4.10
N ILE A 111 -8.25 1.43 -4.57
CA ILE A 111 -6.78 1.32 -4.71
C ILE A 111 -6.17 2.46 -5.54
N ALA A 112 -6.83 2.90 -6.61
CA ALA A 112 -6.37 4.02 -7.43
C ALA A 112 -6.29 5.34 -6.62
N ILE A 113 -7.24 5.58 -5.71
CA ILE A 113 -7.22 6.77 -4.84
C ILE A 113 -6.02 6.70 -3.91
N PHE A 114 -5.77 5.54 -3.29
CA PHE A 114 -4.66 5.37 -2.35
C PHE A 114 -3.29 5.50 -3.03
N LEU A 115 -3.12 4.90 -4.20
CA LEU A 115 -1.90 5.03 -4.98
C LEU A 115 -1.65 6.48 -5.44
N ALA A 116 -2.72 7.21 -5.81
CA ALA A 116 -2.60 8.63 -6.14
C ALA A 116 -2.24 9.49 -4.92
N ASP A 117 -2.79 9.19 -3.74
CA ASP A 117 -2.43 9.85 -2.48
C ASP A 117 -0.94 9.61 -2.13
N VAL A 118 -0.41 8.40 -2.37
CA VAL A 118 1.02 8.09 -2.20
C VAL A 118 1.91 8.91 -3.14
N LEU A 119 1.57 8.98 -4.44
CA LEU A 119 2.33 9.77 -5.41
C LEU A 119 2.28 11.26 -5.09
N GLU A 120 1.11 11.79 -4.76
CA GLU A 120 0.96 13.20 -4.41
C GLU A 120 1.77 13.55 -3.16
N ALA A 121 1.74 12.70 -2.13
CA ALA A 121 2.52 12.89 -0.92
C ALA A 121 4.02 12.90 -1.23
N ARG A 122 4.50 11.98 -2.09
CA ARG A 122 5.90 11.92 -2.51
C ARG A 122 6.32 13.17 -3.30
N ASP A 123 5.53 13.57 -4.30
CA ASP A 123 5.81 14.75 -5.13
C ASP A 123 5.84 16.04 -4.30
N LYS A 124 4.94 16.16 -3.33
CA LYS A 124 4.84 17.34 -2.44
C LYS A 124 5.70 17.24 -1.18
N LYS A 125 6.46 16.15 -1.00
CA LYS A 125 7.25 15.85 0.20
C LYS A 125 6.43 15.99 1.50
N ARG A 126 5.21 15.46 1.48
CA ARG A 126 4.26 15.47 2.61
C ARG A 126 4.20 14.12 3.29
N ASN A 127 3.71 14.13 4.52
CA ASN A 127 3.43 12.90 5.24
C ASN A 127 2.22 12.16 4.63
N VAL A 128 2.47 11.00 4.03
CA VAL A 128 1.44 10.14 3.44
C VAL A 128 0.54 9.51 4.51
N TRP A 129 1.02 9.32 5.74
CA TRP A 129 0.25 8.68 6.81
C TRP A 129 -0.84 9.59 7.39
N ALA A 130 -0.71 10.91 7.23
CA ALA A 130 -1.82 11.83 7.50
C ALA A 130 -2.99 11.59 6.52
N LYS A 131 -2.68 11.34 5.24
CA LYS A 131 -3.68 10.97 4.22
C LYS A 131 -4.25 9.59 4.46
N TRP A 132 -3.41 8.62 4.81
CA TRP A 132 -3.87 7.30 5.22
C TRP A 132 -4.90 7.38 6.35
N TYR A 133 -4.60 8.18 7.37
CA TYR A 133 -5.50 8.38 8.50
C TYR A 133 -6.83 9.02 8.10
N GLU A 134 -6.81 10.06 7.25
CA GLU A 134 -8.03 10.69 6.69
C GLU A 134 -8.92 9.67 5.97
N ARG A 135 -8.34 8.69 5.28
CA ARG A 135 -9.07 7.71 4.46
C ARG A 135 -9.58 6.51 5.25
N LEU A 136 -8.78 6.01 6.18
CA LEU A 136 -8.96 4.66 6.75
C LEU A 136 -9.15 4.66 8.28
N SER A 137 -9.09 5.82 8.95
CA SER A 137 -9.36 5.90 10.40
C SER A 137 -10.74 5.38 10.78
N GLU A 138 -11.81 5.76 10.06
CA GLU A 138 -13.16 5.25 10.32
C GLU A 138 -13.27 3.74 10.10
N PHE A 139 -12.54 3.19 9.12
CA PHE A 139 -12.46 1.74 8.93
C PHE A 139 -11.82 1.09 10.16
N CYS A 140 -10.68 1.62 10.61
CA CYS A 140 -9.98 1.14 11.80
C CYS A 140 -10.83 1.27 13.07
N ASP A 141 -11.56 2.37 13.24
CA ASP A 141 -12.46 2.58 14.40
C ASP A 141 -13.57 1.52 14.43
N ARG A 142 -14.17 1.20 13.28
CA ARG A 142 -15.17 0.12 13.19
C ARG A 142 -14.57 -1.25 13.47
N ARG A 143 -13.31 -1.47 13.09
CA ARG A 143 -12.67 -2.79 13.18
C ARG A 143 -11.99 -3.06 14.52
N PHE A 144 -11.44 -2.03 15.15
CA PHE A 144 -10.63 -2.09 16.39
C PHE A 144 -11.30 -1.46 17.61
N GLY A 145 -12.40 -0.74 17.39
CA GLY A 145 -12.94 0.20 18.37
C GLY A 145 -12.16 1.51 18.35
N THR A 146 -12.80 2.61 18.72
CA THR A 146 -12.28 3.99 18.63
C THR A 146 -10.99 4.26 19.41
N ASN A 147 -10.63 3.36 20.33
CA ASN A 147 -9.54 3.54 21.28
C ASN A 147 -8.26 2.82 20.85
N TRP A 148 -8.18 2.30 19.63
CA TRP A 148 -6.99 1.61 19.10
C TRP A 148 -5.74 2.51 19.06
N ARG A 149 -5.92 3.83 19.08
CA ARG A 149 -4.82 4.79 19.21
C ARG A 149 -4.33 4.97 20.64
N ASP A 150 -5.20 4.73 21.63
CA ASP A 150 -4.88 4.92 23.04
C ASP A 150 -3.87 3.88 23.54
N GLN A 151 -3.67 2.79 22.80
CA GLN A 151 -2.68 1.77 23.10
C GLN A 151 -1.24 2.27 22.93
N ASP A 152 -1.00 3.27 22.08
CA ASP A 152 0.33 3.82 21.79
C ASP A 152 0.27 5.24 21.21
N PRO A 153 -0.19 6.22 22.02
CA PRO A 153 -0.44 7.58 21.55
C PRO A 153 0.82 8.26 21.02
N GLU A 154 1.99 8.00 21.61
CA GLU A 154 3.27 8.57 21.17
C GLU A 154 3.63 8.11 19.74
N PHE A 155 3.40 6.83 19.43
CA PHE A 155 3.60 6.32 18.08
C PHE A 155 2.67 7.03 17.09
N TRP A 156 1.37 7.10 17.38
CA TRP A 156 0.39 7.68 16.46
C TRP A 156 0.59 9.18 16.25
N ASP A 157 0.96 9.92 17.30
CA ASP A 157 1.31 11.34 17.22
C ASP A 157 2.55 11.57 16.34
N SER A 158 3.53 10.66 16.38
CA SER A 158 4.71 10.74 15.51
C SER A 158 4.39 10.43 14.05
N VAL A 159 3.44 9.52 13.80
CA VAL A 159 3.10 9.03 12.46
C VAL A 159 2.12 9.96 11.74
N ILE A 160 1.16 10.57 12.44
CA ILE A 160 0.06 11.34 11.83
C ILE A 160 0.38 12.85 11.79
N LYS A 161 1.51 13.28 12.38
CA LYS A 161 1.89 14.70 12.40
C LYS A 161 2.00 15.29 10.99
N TYR A 162 1.35 16.45 10.80
CA TYR A 162 1.31 17.21 9.55
C TYR A 162 2.65 17.80 9.16
#